data_AF-A0A9X1BNM2-F1
#
_entry.id   AF-A0A9X1BNM2-F1
#
_cell.length_a   1.000
_cell.length_b   1.000
_cell.length_c   1.000
_cell.angle_alpha   90.00
_cell.angle_beta   90.00
_cell.angle_gamma   90.00
#
_symmetry.space_group_name_H-M   'P 1'
#
loop_
_entity.id
_entity.type
_entity.pdbx_description
1 polymer ?
#
loop_
_entity_poly.entity_id
_entity_poly.type
_entity_poly.pdbx_seq_one_letter_code
_entity_poly.pdbx_strand_id
1 'polypeptide(L)'
;MSRHRLTLPATALAALLTAGCAAPPAAVPPSVQTVEVRVPVPVPCTVAVPPPPAWATEGLPAEPGLIEAVRALLAERIQRRAYQSELEAVVRACVEAPGGRTWAPPAPCRARCLGSG
;
A
#
# COMPACT_ATOMS: atom_id res chain seq x y z
N MET A 1 -67.36 -47.88 -14.70
CA MET A 1 -67.11 -46.45 -14.38
C MET A 1 -66.22 -46.31 -13.12
N SER A 2 -65.00 -46.87 -13.11
CA SER A 2 -64.12 -46.87 -11.90
C SER A 2 -62.67 -46.40 -12.14
N ARG A 3 -62.30 -46.10 -13.40
CA ARG A 3 -60.91 -45.76 -13.76
C ARG A 3 -60.51 -44.32 -13.38
N HIS A 4 -61.45 -43.37 -13.38
CA HIS A 4 -61.18 -41.96 -13.04
C HIS A 4 -61.01 -41.68 -11.54
N ARG A 5 -61.50 -42.56 -10.66
CA ARG A 5 -61.37 -42.39 -9.20
C ARG A 5 -59.97 -42.73 -8.68
N LEU A 6 -59.22 -43.58 -9.42
CA LEU A 6 -57.86 -44.01 -9.07
C LEU A 6 -56.76 -43.11 -9.66
N THR A 7 -57.05 -42.38 -10.75
CA THR A 7 -56.06 -41.51 -11.39
C THR A 7 -55.81 -40.20 -10.63
N LEU A 8 -56.83 -39.66 -9.96
CA LEU A 8 -56.74 -38.41 -9.18
C LEU A 8 -55.77 -38.45 -7.98
N PRO A 9 -55.79 -39.47 -7.10
CA PRO A 9 -54.82 -39.54 -6.00
C PRO A 9 -53.40 -39.80 -6.52
N ALA A 10 -53.26 -40.56 -7.62
CA ALA A 10 -51.96 -40.87 -8.21
C ALA A 10 -51.27 -39.63 -8.80
N THR A 11 -52.02 -38.76 -9.48
CA THR A 11 -51.46 -37.51 -10.01
C THR A 11 -51.14 -36.51 -8.91
N ALA A 12 -51.95 -36.46 -7.84
CA ALA A 12 -51.66 -35.60 -6.69
C ALA A 12 -50.38 -36.05 -5.96
N LEU A 13 -50.20 -37.36 -5.75
CA LEU A 13 -48.99 -37.89 -5.12
C LEU A 13 -47.73 -37.63 -5.97
N ALA A 14 -47.83 -37.79 -7.29
CA ALA A 14 -46.73 -37.48 -8.22
C ALA A 14 -46.35 -35.99 -8.22
N ALA A 15 -47.33 -35.09 -8.06
CA ALA A 15 -47.07 -33.66 -7.96
C ALA A 15 -46.38 -33.27 -6.64
N LEU A 16 -46.77 -33.91 -5.52
CA LEU A 16 -46.10 -33.67 -4.23
C LEU A 16 -44.65 -34.21 -4.20
N LEU A 17 -44.39 -35.33 -4.87
CA LEU A 17 -43.05 -35.94 -4.90
C LEU A 17 -42.04 -35.14 -5.74
N THR A 18 -42.51 -34.35 -6.71
CA THR A 18 -41.62 -33.55 -7.58
C THR A 18 -41.32 -32.15 -7.05
N ALA A 19 -42.07 -31.66 -6.06
CA ALA A 19 -41.86 -30.33 -5.46
C ALA A 19 -40.53 -30.17 -4.70
N GLY A 20 -39.84 -31.28 -4.36
CA GLY A 20 -38.52 -31.25 -3.71
C GLY A 20 -37.32 -31.11 -4.65
N CYS A 21 -37.50 -31.32 -5.96
CA CYS A 21 -36.37 -31.36 -6.91
C CYS A 21 -35.98 -29.98 -7.48
N ALA A 22 -36.79 -28.94 -7.20
CA ALA A 22 -36.54 -27.56 -7.63
C ALA A 22 -36.24 -26.60 -6.47
N ALA A 23 -36.10 -27.12 -5.25
CA ALA A 23 -35.75 -26.28 -4.11
C ALA A 23 -34.31 -25.75 -4.32
N PRO A 24 -34.09 -24.42 -4.28
CA PRO A 24 -32.74 -23.88 -4.28
C PRO A 24 -31.97 -24.49 -3.10
N PRO A 25 -30.69 -24.83 -3.26
CA PRO A 25 -29.91 -25.48 -2.21
C PRO A 25 -30.03 -24.65 -0.92
N ALA A 26 -30.42 -25.32 0.17
CA ALA A 26 -30.44 -24.71 1.50
C ALA A 26 -29.13 -23.96 1.70
N ALA A 27 -29.23 -22.65 1.96
CA ALA A 27 -28.11 -21.73 1.97
C ALA A 27 -26.91 -22.35 2.69
N VAL A 28 -25.90 -22.76 1.92
CA VAL A 28 -24.64 -23.26 2.46
C VAL A 28 -24.06 -22.15 3.32
N PRO A 29 -23.74 -22.40 4.61
CA PRO A 29 -23.13 -21.38 5.44
C PRO A 29 -21.84 -20.94 4.76
N PRO A 30 -21.58 -19.62 4.63
CA PRO A 30 -20.43 -19.14 3.89
C PRO A 30 -19.15 -19.74 4.48
N SER A 31 -18.34 -20.40 3.64
CA SER A 31 -17.06 -20.96 4.07
C SER A 31 -16.12 -19.81 4.44
N VAL A 32 -15.75 -19.72 5.71
CA VAL A 32 -14.77 -18.74 6.19
C VAL A 32 -13.37 -19.23 5.80
N GLN A 33 -12.78 -18.60 4.79
CA GLN A 33 -11.40 -18.87 4.38
C GLN A 33 -10.48 -17.85 5.05
N THR A 34 -9.56 -18.32 5.90
CA THR A 34 -8.52 -17.48 6.47
C THR A 34 -7.41 -17.28 5.42
N VAL A 35 -7.26 -16.06 4.94
CA VAL A 35 -6.21 -15.69 3.98
C VAL A 35 -5.07 -15.02 4.73
N GLU A 36 -3.85 -15.54 4.58
CA GLU A 36 -2.66 -14.84 5.08
C GLU A 36 -2.37 -13.60 4.22
N VAL A 37 -2.33 -12.44 4.87
CA VAL A 37 -2.02 -11.16 4.23
C VAL A 37 -0.65 -10.68 4.70
N ARG A 38 0.31 -10.56 3.78
CA ARG A 38 1.61 -9.92 4.06
C ARG A 38 1.46 -8.41 4.00
N VAL A 39 1.20 -7.79 5.16
CA VAL A 39 1.19 -6.34 5.30
C VAL A 39 2.64 -5.83 5.37
N PRO A 40 3.10 -4.96 4.46
CA PRO A 40 4.40 -4.33 4.58
C PRO A 40 4.42 -3.41 5.79
N VAL A 41 5.33 -3.68 6.74
CA VAL A 41 5.54 -2.83 7.92
C VAL A 41 6.64 -1.81 7.58
N PRO A 42 6.44 -0.50 7.82
CA PRO A 42 7.48 0.49 7.63
C PRO A 42 8.63 0.20 8.59
N VAL A 43 9.82 0.01 8.02
CA VAL A 43 11.07 -0.19 8.77
C VAL A 43 11.85 1.12 8.80
N PRO A 44 12.62 1.38 9.88
CA PRO A 44 13.46 2.57 9.93
C PRO A 44 14.56 2.49 8.87
N CYS A 45 14.82 3.61 8.20
CA CYS A 45 15.96 3.72 7.29
C CYS A 45 17.27 3.76 8.09
N THR A 46 18.20 2.84 7.82
CA THR A 46 19.51 2.76 8.48
C THR A 46 20.60 3.33 7.57
N VAL A 47 20.63 4.65 7.43
CA VAL A 47 21.68 5.37 6.69
C VAL A 47 22.39 6.35 7.61
N ALA A 48 23.69 6.51 7.41
CA ALA A 48 24.47 7.49 8.15
C ALA A 48 24.21 8.89 7.59
N VAL A 49 24.04 9.88 8.47
CA VAL A 49 23.95 11.28 8.08
C VAL A 49 25.38 11.83 7.92
N PRO A 50 25.73 12.42 6.76
CA PRO A 50 27.05 13.03 6.58
C PRO A 50 27.23 14.17 7.60
N PRO A 51 28.43 14.34 8.17
CA PRO A 51 28.70 15.46 9.06
C PRO A 51 28.69 16.77 8.28
N PRO A 52 28.31 17.90 8.91
CA PRO A 52 28.43 19.20 8.28
C PRO A 52 29.92 19.54 8.02
N PRO A 53 30.24 20.22 6.91
CA PRO A 53 31.58 20.73 6.68
C PRO A 53 31.89 21.90 7.63
N ALA A 54 33.17 22.23 7.79
CA ALA A 54 33.57 23.49 8.43
C ALA A 54 33.10 24.65 7.55
N TRP A 55 32.10 25.39 8.02
CA TRP A 55 31.46 26.43 7.23
C TRP A 55 32.40 27.62 7.07
N ALA A 56 32.55 28.13 5.85
CA ALA A 56 33.50 29.19 5.58
C ALA A 56 33.21 30.49 6.37
N THR A 57 31.98 30.70 6.86
CA THR A 57 31.64 31.85 7.72
C THR A 57 31.92 31.64 9.21
N GLU A 58 32.15 30.41 9.70
CA GLU A 58 32.36 30.14 11.14
C GLU A 58 33.59 30.83 11.71
N GLY A 59 34.61 31.07 10.88
CA GLY A 59 35.85 31.73 11.27
C GLY A 59 35.86 33.25 11.11
N LEU A 60 34.76 33.87 10.69
CA LEU A 60 34.72 35.32 10.46
C LEU A 60 34.72 36.09 11.78
N PRO A 61 35.42 37.25 11.86
CA PRO A 61 35.26 38.18 12.97
C PRO A 61 33.82 38.74 13.00
N ALA A 62 33.43 39.36 14.12
CA ALA A 62 32.08 39.92 14.28
C ALA A 62 31.75 41.01 13.23
N GLU A 63 32.75 41.78 12.82
CA GLU A 63 32.64 42.81 11.77
C GLU A 63 33.72 42.57 10.70
N PRO A 64 33.50 41.63 9.77
CA PRO A 64 34.43 41.36 8.71
C PRO A 64 34.42 42.47 7.68
N GLY A 65 35.56 42.72 7.03
CA GLY A 65 35.60 43.60 5.87
C GLY A 65 34.67 43.08 4.78
N LEU A 66 34.04 43.98 4.01
CA LEU A 66 33.05 43.59 3.00
C LEU A 66 33.55 42.49 2.04
N ILE A 67 34.78 42.62 1.55
CA ILE A 67 35.38 41.66 0.61
C ILE A 67 35.65 40.30 1.27
N GLU A 68 36.04 40.29 2.55
CA GLU A 68 36.25 39.07 3.33
C GLU A 68 34.92 38.34 3.54
N ALA A 69 33.88 39.07 3.94
CA ALA A 69 32.53 38.55 4.12
C ALA A 69 31.99 37.94 2.81
N VAL A 70 32.11 38.67 1.69
CA VAL A 70 31.63 38.19 0.39
C VAL A 70 32.36 36.93 -0.05
N ARG A 71 33.68 36.84 0.16
CA ARG A 71 34.46 35.63 -0.17
C ARG A 71 34.02 34.43 0.66
N ALA A 72 33.88 34.61 1.97
CA ALA A 72 33.42 33.54 2.86
C ALA A 72 32.00 33.07 2.51
N LEU A 73 31.07 33.99 2.23
CA LEU A 73 29.71 33.65 1.83
C LEU A 73 29.64 32.92 0.48
N LEU A 74 30.49 33.30 -0.49
CA LEU A 74 30.57 32.60 -1.78
C LEU A 74 31.15 31.18 -1.61
N ALA A 75 32.20 31.03 -0.80
CA ALA A 75 32.76 29.73 -0.47
C ALA A 75 31.72 28.84 0.23
N GLU A 76 31.02 29.38 1.23
CA GLU A 76 29.98 28.65 1.95
C GLU A 76 28.81 28.26 1.06
N ARG A 77 28.42 29.12 0.10
CA ARG A 77 27.37 28.77 -0.87
C ARG A 77 27.72 27.52 -1.66
N ILE A 78 29.00 27.34 -2.01
CA ILE A 78 29.47 26.13 -2.70
C ILE A 78 29.45 24.94 -1.74
N GLN A 79 29.92 25.11 -0.49
CA GLN A 79 29.86 24.07 0.54
C GLN A 79 28.43 23.59 0.80
N ARG A 80 27.45 24.50 0.91
CA ARG A 80 26.04 24.16 1.15
C ARG A 80 25.44 23.39 -0.01
N ARG A 81 25.78 23.72 -1.26
CA ARG A 81 25.34 22.97 -2.44
C ARG A 81 25.89 21.55 -2.45
N ALA A 82 27.18 21.38 -2.14
CA ALA A 82 27.80 20.07 -2.05
C ALA A 82 27.15 19.24 -0.93
N TYR A 83 27.02 19.80 0.27
CA TYR A 83 26.38 19.12 1.40
C TYR A 83 24.90 18.79 1.14
N GLN A 84 24.16 19.66 0.46
CA GLN A 84 22.80 19.35 0.01
C GLN A 84 22.78 18.13 -0.91
N SER A 85 23.71 18.02 -1.86
CA SER A 85 23.79 16.85 -2.74
C SER A 85 24.09 15.55 -1.99
N GLU A 86 24.91 15.60 -0.95
CA GLU A 86 25.17 14.45 -0.07
C GLU A 86 23.92 14.05 0.72
N LEU A 87 23.21 15.03 1.29
CA LEU A 87 21.94 14.79 1.98
C LEU A 87 20.86 14.22 1.05
N GLU A 88 20.76 14.72 -0.19
CA GLU A 88 19.85 14.19 -1.20
C GLU A 88 20.18 12.73 -1.54
N ALA A 89 21.46 12.35 -1.55
CA ALA A 89 21.87 10.96 -1.74
C ALA A 89 21.42 10.07 -0.57
N VAL A 90 21.53 10.55 0.67
CA VAL A 90 21.03 9.85 1.87
C VAL A 90 19.51 9.65 1.81
N VAL A 91 18.77 10.70 1.45
CA VAL A 91 17.30 10.62 1.30
C VAL A 91 16.92 9.62 0.21
N ARG A 92 17.61 9.67 -0.93
CA ARG A 92 17.36 8.74 -2.04
C ARG A 92 17.59 7.29 -1.64
N ALA A 93 18.68 7.02 -0.91
CA ALA A 93 18.96 5.68 -0.38
C ALA A 93 17.82 5.15 0.50
N CYS A 94 17.14 6.01 1.27
CA CYS A 94 15.98 5.61 2.07
C CYS A 94 14.72 5.34 1.23
N VAL A 95 14.49 6.13 0.19
CA VAL A 95 13.31 5.99 -0.68
C VAL A 95 13.42 4.79 -1.60
N GLU A 96 14.64 4.43 -2.03
CA GLU A 96 14.88 3.29 -2.94
C GLU A 96 15.07 1.96 -2.20
N ALA A 97 15.22 1.98 -0.86
CA ALA A 97 15.39 0.77 -0.06
C ALA A 97 14.18 -0.19 -0.19
N PRO A 98 14.40 -1.51 -0.28
CA PRO A 98 13.32 -2.50 -0.37
C PRO A 98 12.47 -2.48 0.92
N GLY A 99 11.29 -1.85 0.82
CA GLY A 99 10.40 -1.56 1.95
C GLY A 99 9.97 -0.10 2.03
N GLY A 100 10.73 0.81 1.40
CA GLY A 100 10.44 2.24 1.25
C GLY A 100 9.62 2.56 0.01
N ARG A 101 8.58 1.78 -0.31
CA ARG A 101 7.62 2.29 -1.29
C ARG A 101 6.90 3.45 -0.63
N THR A 102 7.01 4.61 -1.27
CA THR A 102 6.07 5.74 -1.22
C THR A 102 4.79 5.33 -0.54
N TRP A 103 4.30 6.10 0.45
CA TRP A 103 2.90 6.01 0.83
C TRP A 103 2.05 6.12 -0.43
N ALA A 104 1.70 4.97 -1.00
CA ALA A 104 0.61 4.83 -1.90
C ALA A 104 -0.58 4.74 -0.94
N PRO A 105 -1.55 5.66 -1.02
CA PRO A 105 -2.81 5.42 -0.31
C PRO A 105 -3.27 4.00 -0.68
N PRO A 106 -3.88 3.24 0.25
CA PRO A 106 -4.40 1.92 -0.10
C PRO A 106 -5.19 2.09 -1.39
N ALA A 107 -4.75 1.43 -2.46
CA ALA A 107 -5.48 1.46 -3.71
C ALA A 107 -6.93 1.12 -3.32
N PRO A 108 -7.93 1.95 -3.63
CA PRO A 108 -9.29 1.54 -3.41
C PRO A 108 -9.42 0.20 -4.14
N CYS A 109 -9.96 -0.81 -3.48
CA CYS A 109 -10.31 -2.10 -4.06
C CYS A 109 -11.26 -1.87 -5.25
N ARG A 110 -10.73 -1.43 -6.38
CA ARG A 110 -11.42 -1.14 -7.63
C ARG A 110 -10.60 -1.80 -8.70
N ALA A 111 -10.96 -3.05 -8.98
CA ALA A 111 -10.99 -3.66 -10.33
C ALA A 111 -10.64 -5.15 -10.38
N ARG A 112 -10.47 -5.87 -9.26
CA ARG A 112 -10.27 -7.33 -9.35
C ARG A 112 -10.97 -8.14 -8.26
N CYS A 113 -12.23 -7.78 -8.00
CA CYS A 113 -13.23 -8.66 -7.39
C CYS A 113 -14.26 -9.05 -8.45
N LEU A 114 -13.84 -9.57 -9.59
CA LEU A 114 -14.72 -10.24 -10.55
C LEU A 114 -13.97 -11.48 -11.02
N GLY A 115 -14.59 -12.63 -10.75
CA GLY A 115 -13.94 -13.92 -10.65
C GLY A 115 -13.40 -14.51 -11.95
N SER A 116 -12.79 -15.68 -11.79
CA SER A 116 -12.47 -16.60 -12.85
C SER A 116 -12.27 -17.98 -12.24
N GLY A 117 -13.13 -18.94 -12.60
CA GLY A 117 -12.98 -20.37 -12.36
C GLY A 117 -14.00 -20.94 -11.40
#